data_AF-G8LH42-F1
#
_entry.id   AF-G8LH42-F1
#
_cell.length_a   1.000
_cell.length_b   1.000
_cell.length_c   1.000
_cell.angle_alpha   90.00
_cell.angle_beta   90.00
_cell.angle_gamma   90.00
#
_symmetry.space_group_name_H-M   'P 1'
#
loop_
_entity.id
_entity.type
_entity.pdbx_description
1 polymer ?
#
loop_
_entity_poly.entity_id
_entity_poly.type
_entity_poly.pdbx_seq_one_letter_code
_entity_poly.pdbx_strand_id
1 'polypeptide(L)'
;MAITGNTNSTAPGTVVGTPGTPARYLVNTTNAAQGVAYSLYSDSGFNNVVANNAALPIASTAGGIDSYTLYGRITGGGNSVTVVPGTYTDTINVSVTY
;
A
#
# COMPACT_ATOMS: atom_id res chain seq x y z
N MET A 1 -13.71 6.61 -7.25
CA MET A 1 -13.14 6.00 -6.02
C MET A 1 -11.74 6.56 -5.76
N ALA A 2 -11.31 6.67 -4.51
CA ALA A 2 -9.96 7.11 -4.14
C ALA A 2 -9.47 6.40 -2.87
N ILE A 3 -8.14 6.23 -2.73
CA ILE A 3 -7.50 5.90 -1.46
C ILE A 3 -7.35 7.19 -0.66
N THR A 4 -7.89 7.28 0.55
CA THR A 4 -7.80 8.52 1.36
C THR A 4 -6.64 8.48 2.36
N GLY A 5 -6.15 7.30 2.70
CA GLY A 5 -5.01 7.13 3.57
C GLY A 5 -4.83 5.70 4.04
N ASN A 6 -3.96 5.54 5.03
CA ASN A 6 -3.67 4.28 5.69
C ASN A 6 -3.38 4.50 7.17
N THR A 7 -3.55 3.47 7.99
CA THR A 7 -3.31 3.55 9.45
C THR A 7 -1.83 3.79 9.75
N ASN A 8 -0.94 3.04 9.11
CA ASN A 8 0.49 3.05 9.39
C ASN A 8 1.26 3.93 8.40
N SER A 9 1.09 5.25 8.52
CA SER A 9 1.73 6.26 7.63
C SER A 9 3.07 6.78 8.16
N THR A 10 3.39 6.52 9.43
CA THR A 10 4.66 6.89 10.06
C THR A 10 5.60 5.69 10.08
N ALA A 11 6.88 5.92 9.78
CA ALA A 11 7.88 4.86 9.75
C ALA A 11 8.11 4.25 11.14
N PRO A 12 8.05 2.91 11.27
CA PRO A 12 8.54 2.22 12.46
C PRO A 12 10.06 2.43 12.67
N GLY A 13 10.55 2.10 13.86
CA GLY A 13 11.97 2.28 14.20
C GLY A 13 12.93 1.46 13.33
N THR A 14 12.46 0.33 12.80
CA THR A 14 13.17 -0.49 11.81
C THR A 14 12.23 -0.78 10.65
N VAL A 15 12.66 -0.41 9.44
CA VAL A 15 11.88 -0.58 8.21
C VAL A 15 12.67 -1.46 7.25
N VAL A 16 12.01 -2.51 6.76
CA VAL A 16 12.48 -3.29 5.61
C VAL A 16 11.82 -2.77 4.34
N GLY A 17 12.63 -2.61 3.29
CA GLY A 17 12.18 -2.13 1.99
C GLY A 17 12.25 -0.62 1.83
N THR A 18 11.92 -0.16 0.64
CA THR A 18 11.95 1.25 0.26
C THR A 18 10.52 1.82 0.27
N PRO A 19 10.21 2.83 1.09
CA PRO A 19 8.90 3.46 1.08
C PRO A 19 8.68 4.25 -0.20
N GLY A 20 7.47 4.14 -0.75
CA GLY A 20 7.01 4.99 -1.84
C GLY A 20 6.45 6.32 -1.34
N THR A 21 5.80 7.06 -2.24
CA THR A 21 5.10 8.31 -1.92
C THR A 21 3.62 8.18 -2.30
N PRO A 22 2.68 8.27 -1.34
CA PRO A 22 2.89 8.45 0.09
C PRO A 22 3.49 7.20 0.75
N ALA A 23 4.15 7.41 1.90
CA ALA A 23 4.74 6.32 2.67
C ALA A 23 3.66 5.45 3.31
N ARG A 24 3.82 4.13 3.21
CA ARG A 24 2.91 3.14 3.79
C ARG A 24 3.71 1.96 4.35
N TYR A 25 3.31 1.45 5.51
CA TYR A 25 4.03 0.39 6.21
C TYR A 25 3.09 -0.70 6.71
N LEU A 26 3.37 -1.95 6.39
CA LEU A 26 2.82 -3.07 7.17
C LEU A 26 3.60 -3.11 8.48
N VAL A 27 2.94 -3.10 9.63
CA VAL A 27 3.59 -3.06 10.96
C VAL A 27 3.34 -4.37 11.69
N ASN A 28 4.39 -4.90 12.33
CA ASN A 28 4.30 -6.17 13.05
C ASN A 28 3.33 -6.04 14.24
N THR A 29 2.39 -6.98 14.36
CA THR A 29 1.32 -6.92 15.38
C THR A 29 1.80 -7.15 16.80
N THR A 30 2.98 -7.75 16.99
CA THR A 30 3.59 -8.00 18.31
C THR A 30 4.82 -7.12 18.58
N ASN A 31 5.37 -6.46 17.57
CA ASN A 31 6.49 -5.52 17.69
C ASN A 31 6.31 -4.29 16.78
N ALA A 32 5.66 -3.24 17.28
CA ALA A 32 5.37 -2.04 16.52
C ALA A 32 6.61 -1.25 16.02
N ALA A 33 7.82 -1.58 16.51
CA ALA A 33 9.06 -1.00 15.99
C ALA A 33 9.50 -1.63 14.65
N GLN A 34 8.91 -2.75 14.24
CA GLN A 34 9.23 -3.45 12.99
C GLN A 34 8.18 -3.20 11.91
N GLY A 35 8.62 -2.74 10.75
CA GLY A 35 7.76 -2.46 9.60
C GLY A 35 8.33 -2.97 8.28
N VAL A 36 7.42 -3.20 7.33
CA VAL A 36 7.75 -3.45 5.93
C VAL A 36 7.11 -2.36 5.09
N ALA A 37 7.94 -1.58 4.41
CA ALA A 37 7.48 -0.54 3.50
C ALA A 37 6.86 -1.15 2.25
N TYR A 38 5.74 -0.59 1.82
CA TYR A 38 5.06 -1.00 0.59
C TYR A 38 4.53 0.21 -0.18
N SER A 39 4.07 -0.05 -1.40
CA SER A 39 3.43 0.94 -2.26
C SER A 39 2.23 0.31 -2.96
N LEU A 40 1.28 1.17 -3.32
CA LEU A 40 0.08 0.81 -4.06
C LEU A 40 0.15 1.44 -5.45
N TYR A 41 -0.26 0.70 -6.47
CA TYR A 41 -0.22 1.12 -7.87
C TYR A 41 -1.57 0.88 -8.54
N SER A 42 -1.88 1.68 -9.56
CA SER A 42 -3.10 1.51 -10.36
C SER A 42 -2.90 0.65 -11.62
N ASP A 43 -1.65 0.30 -11.96
CA ASP A 43 -1.31 -0.55 -13.09
C ASP A 43 -0.43 -1.74 -12.69
N SER A 44 -0.56 -2.83 -13.44
CA SER A 44 0.19 -4.08 -13.23
C SER A 44 1.69 -3.96 -13.52
N GLY A 45 2.10 -2.94 -14.27
CA GLY A 45 3.50 -2.62 -14.50
C GLY A 45 4.16 -1.88 -13.34
N PHE A 46 3.38 -1.47 -12.33
CA PHE A 46 3.83 -0.68 -11.18
C PHE A 46 4.46 0.66 -11.58
N ASN A 47 3.91 1.33 -12.60
CA ASN A 47 4.41 2.63 -13.07
C ASN A 47 3.72 3.81 -12.40
N ASN A 48 2.47 3.64 -11.98
CA ASN A 48 1.61 4.69 -11.45
C ASN A 48 1.31 4.44 -9.97
N VAL A 49 2.09 5.06 -9.09
CA VAL A 49 1.86 5.00 -7.64
C VAL A 49 0.56 5.73 -7.30
N VAL A 50 -0.26 5.11 -6.44
CA VAL A 50 -1.50 5.69 -5.93
C VAL A 50 -1.20 6.67 -4.81
N ALA A 51 -1.36 7.95 -5.11
CA ALA A 51 -1.37 9.02 -4.12
C ALA A 51 -2.67 9.04 -3.31
N ASN A 52 -2.61 9.55 -2.07
CA ASN A 52 -3.82 9.74 -1.27
C ASN A 52 -4.68 10.84 -1.91
N ASN A 53 -6.00 10.63 -1.90
CA ASN A 53 -7.05 11.48 -2.45
C ASN A 53 -6.99 11.68 -3.99
N ALA A 54 -6.09 10.99 -4.69
CA ALA A 54 -6.11 10.93 -6.14
C ALA A 54 -7.22 9.97 -6.60
N ALA A 55 -7.92 10.34 -7.67
CA ALA A 55 -8.91 9.47 -8.29
C ALA A 55 -8.23 8.21 -8.84
N LEU A 56 -8.77 7.04 -8.47
CA LEU A 56 -8.36 5.78 -9.08
C LEU A 56 -8.99 5.65 -10.46
N PRO A 57 -8.23 5.23 -11.48
CA PRO A 57 -8.77 5.00 -12.81
C PRO A 57 -9.74 3.81 -12.80
N ILE A 58 -10.80 3.90 -13.60
CA ILE A 58 -11.70 2.78 -13.85
C ILE A 58 -10.98 1.80 -14.77
N ALA A 59 -10.81 0.56 -14.30
CA ALA A 59 -10.17 -0.51 -15.04
C ALA A 59 -11.12 -1.15 -16.06
N SER A 60 -12.44 -1.15 -15.80
CA SER A 60 -13.47 -1.66 -16.71
C SER A 60 -14.84 -1.10 -16.34
N THR A 61 -15.73 -0.95 -17.33
CA THR A 61 -17.14 -0.56 -17.18
C THR A 61 -18.10 -1.65 -17.69
N ALA A 62 -17.59 -2.86 -17.90
CA ALA A 62 -18.35 -3.95 -18.53
C ALA A 62 -19.61 -4.30 -17.72
N GLY A 63 -20.73 -4.51 -18.43
CA GLY A 63 -22.01 -4.83 -17.78
C GLY A 63 -22.57 -3.71 -16.91
N GLY A 64 -22.11 -2.46 -17.07
CA GLY A 64 -22.51 -1.34 -16.22
C GLY A 64 -21.86 -1.35 -14.84
N ILE A 65 -20.77 -2.08 -14.65
CA ILE A 65 -20.02 -2.18 -13.40
C ILE A 65 -18.68 -1.48 -13.56
N ASP A 66 -18.45 -0.44 -12.78
CA ASP A 66 -17.14 0.21 -12.67
C ASP A 66 -16.22 -0.63 -11.77
N SER A 67 -15.26 -1.29 -12.39
CA SER A 67 -14.22 -2.05 -11.71
C SER A 67 -12.97 -1.19 -11.53
N TYR A 68 -12.35 -1.28 -10.35
CA TYR A 68 -11.11 -0.58 -10.03
C TYR A 68 -10.09 -1.62 -9.57
N THR A 69 -8.83 -1.46 -9.97
CA THR A 69 -7.76 -2.40 -9.60
C THR A 69 -6.67 -1.69 -8.82
N LEU A 70 -6.15 -2.37 -7.80
CA LEU A 70 -5.10 -1.88 -6.93
C LEU A 70 -4.03 -2.96 -6.81
N TYR A 71 -2.78 -2.61 -7.11
CA TYR A 71 -1.65 -3.51 -7.06
C TYR A 71 -0.74 -3.11 -5.89
N GLY A 72 -0.54 -4.02 -4.93
CA GLY A 72 0.43 -3.85 -3.85
C GLY A 72 1.81 -4.33 -4.26
N ARG A 73 2.87 -3.59 -3.88
CA ARG A 73 4.26 -4.01 -4.11
C ARG A 73 5.16 -3.59 -2.96
N ILE A 74 6.03 -4.52 -2.55
CA ILE A 74 7.15 -4.26 -1.63
C ILE A 74 8.42 -4.21 -2.50
N THR A 75 9.27 -3.21 -2.29
CA THR A 75 10.54 -3.03 -3.04
C THR A 75 11.69 -2.85 -2.07
N GLY A 76 12.93 -3.09 -2.51
CA GLY A 76 14.13 -2.89 -1.69
C GLY A 76 14.29 -3.83 -0.50
N GLY A 77 13.32 -4.72 -0.26
CA GLY A 77 13.35 -5.68 0.84
C GLY A 77 14.19 -6.93 0.57
N GLY A 78 14.63 -7.17 -0.67
CA GLY A 78 15.40 -8.35 -1.06
C GLY A 78 14.81 -9.68 -0.56
N ASN A 79 15.64 -10.72 -0.47
CA ASN A 79 15.33 -11.92 0.32
C ASN A 79 15.75 -11.67 1.78
N SER A 80 15.41 -10.49 2.34
CA SER A 80 16.07 -10.00 3.54
C SER A 80 15.72 -10.83 4.76
N VAL A 81 16.77 -11.44 5.33
CA VAL A 81 16.76 -12.13 6.64
C VAL A 81 16.49 -11.19 7.82
N THR A 82 16.39 -9.87 7.58
CA THR A 82 16.08 -8.88 8.62
C THR A 82 14.59 -8.73 8.88
N VAL A 83 13.72 -9.29 8.04
CA VAL A 83 12.29 -9.33 8.35
C VAL A 83 12.10 -10.29 9.53
N VAL A 84 11.76 -9.73 10.68
CA VAL A 84 11.47 -10.54 11.87
C VAL A 84 10.22 -11.37 11.60
N PRO A 85 10.22 -12.69 11.90
CA PRO A 85 9.03 -13.51 11.75
C PRO A 85 7.84 -12.93 12.53
N GLY A 86 6.68 -12.93 11.90
CA GLY A 86 5.45 -12.45 12.50
C GLY A 86 4.43 -11.98 11.47
N THR A 87 3.28 -11.55 11.96
CA THR A 87 2.21 -10.98 11.14
C THR A 87 2.39 -9.47 11.08
N TYR A 88 2.38 -8.91 9.87
CA TYR A 88 2.44 -7.47 9.64
C TYR A 88 1.14 -7.00 8.99
N THR A 89 0.55 -5.92 9.50
CA THR A 89 -0.74 -5.41 9.01
C THR A 89 -0.71 -3.91 8.75
N ASP A 90 -1.58 -3.46 7.86
CA ASP A 90 -1.95 -2.06 7.67
C ASP A 90 -3.42 -2.03 7.20
N THR A 91 -4.11 -0.92 7.45
CA THR A 91 -5.49 -0.73 6.99
C THR A 91 -5.51 0.43 6.00
N ILE A 92 -6.03 0.18 4.81
CA ILE A 92 -6.21 1.19 3.76
C ILE A 92 -7.64 1.74 3.82
N ASN A 93 -7.76 3.07 3.86
CA ASN A 93 -9.04 3.75 3.79
C ASN A 93 -9.37 4.10 2.33
N VAL A 94 -10.59 3.74 1.91
CA VAL A 94 -11.08 3.95 0.53
C VAL A 94 -12.39 4.72 0.59
N SER A 95 -12.56 5.71 -0.29
CA SER A 95 -13.79 6.48 -0.43
C SER A 95 -14.33 6.49 -1.86
N VAL A 96 -15.65 6.66 -1.96
CA VAL A 96 -16.37 6.92 -3.21
C VAL A 96 -17.28 8.12 -2.98
N THR A 97 -17.35 9.01 -3.96
CA THR A 97 -18.23 10.18 -3.96
C THR A 97 -19.13 10.08 -5.19
N TYR A 98 -20.42 10.38 -5.01
CA TYR A 98 -21.44 10.42 -6.06
C TYR A 98 -22.05 11.83 -6.13
#